data_AF-A0A7K4N3H6-F1
#
_entry.id   AF-A0A7K4N3H6-F1
#
_cell.length_a   1.000
_cell.length_b   1.000
_cell.length_c   1.000
_cell.angle_alpha   90.00
_cell.angle_beta   90.00
_cell.angle_gamma   90.00
#
_symmetry.space_group_name_H-M   'P 1'
#
loop_
_entity.id
_entity.type
_entity.pdbx_description
1 polymer ?
#
loop_
_entity_poly.entity_id
_entity_poly.type
_entity_poly.pdbx_seq_one_letter_code
_entity_poly.pdbx_strand_id
1 'polypeptide(L)'
;HGSKLLYAYSEATIPKITIVIGKAYGGAYIAMGSKNLRTDINYAWPTARIAVLGSEGAINIMNRKELASSKDPESLKKQLIDEFTEKFANPYVAASNGTIDTVIDPAETRPMIIKALEMLSNKRDSQLPRKHGNMNL
;
A
#
# COMPACT_ATOMS: atom_id res chain seq x y z
N HIS A 1 16.09 -4.38 11.82
CA HIS A 1 14.75 -4.92 12.16
C HIS A 1 13.75 -4.82 10.99
N GLY A 2 13.26 -3.64 10.59
CA GLY A 2 12.24 -3.53 9.53
C GLY A 2 12.65 -4.09 8.16
N SER A 3 13.94 -4.02 7.82
CA SER A 3 14.50 -4.61 6.59
C SER A 3 14.32 -6.13 6.49
N LYS A 4 14.12 -6.84 7.61
CA LYS A 4 13.86 -8.29 7.63
C LYS A 4 12.57 -8.65 6.91
N LEU A 5 11.51 -7.84 7.08
CA LEU A 5 10.22 -8.09 6.43
C LEU A 5 10.30 -7.83 4.92
N LEU A 6 10.97 -6.74 4.52
CA LEU A 6 11.25 -6.43 3.11
C LEU A 6 12.02 -7.57 2.43
N TYR A 7 13.04 -8.08 3.12
CA TYR A 7 13.87 -9.18 2.66
C TYR A 7 13.04 -10.46 2.48
N ALA A 8 12.24 -10.83 3.50
CA ALA A 8 11.40 -12.02 3.46
C ALA A 8 10.38 -12.00 2.31
N TYR A 9 9.68 -10.88 2.10
CA TYR A 9 8.73 -10.74 0.98
C TYR A 9 9.41 -10.81 -0.40
N SER A 10 10.57 -10.17 -0.53
CA SER A 10 11.34 -10.14 -1.78
C SER A 10 11.94 -11.50 -2.13
N GLU A 11 12.31 -12.29 -1.11
CA GLU A 11 12.87 -13.64 -1.27
C GLU A 11 11.79 -14.71 -1.42
N ALA A 12 10.56 -14.48 -0.98
CA ALA A 12 9.49 -15.46 -1.12
C ALA A 12 9.09 -15.67 -2.60
N THR A 13 9.09 -16.92 -3.07
CA THR A 13 8.65 -17.33 -4.42
C THR A 13 7.25 -17.94 -4.45
N ILE A 14 6.66 -18.18 -3.29
CA ILE A 14 5.29 -18.68 -3.13
C ILE A 14 4.26 -17.68 -3.70
N PRO A 15 3.00 -18.10 -3.93
CA PRO A 15 1.90 -17.18 -4.16
C PRO A 15 1.77 -16.15 -3.04
N LYS A 16 1.70 -14.87 -3.41
CA LYS A 16 1.56 -13.74 -2.48
C LYS A 16 0.38 -12.89 -2.93
N ILE A 17 -0.59 -12.72 -2.03
CA ILE A 17 -1.79 -11.92 -2.26
C ILE A 17 -1.88 -10.90 -1.13
N THR A 18 -2.02 -9.62 -1.47
CA THR A 18 -2.17 -8.53 -0.51
C THR A 18 -3.54 -7.90 -0.64
N ILE A 19 -4.18 -7.57 0.48
CA ILE A 19 -5.42 -6.80 0.52
C ILE A 19 -5.22 -5.60 1.43
N VAL A 20 -5.35 -4.40 0.88
CA VAL A 20 -5.30 -3.16 1.64
C VAL A 20 -6.70 -2.82 2.13
N ILE A 21 -6.90 -2.85 3.45
CA ILE A 21 -8.21 -2.61 4.09
C ILE A 21 -8.36 -1.17 4.57
N GLY A 22 -7.27 -0.57 5.07
CA GLY A 22 -7.25 0.74 5.70
C GLY A 22 -6.04 1.56 5.29
N LYS A 23 -5.38 2.19 6.27
CA LYS A 23 -4.24 3.07 6.03
C LYS A 23 -2.98 2.28 5.67
N ALA A 24 -2.37 2.63 4.55
CA ALA A 24 -1.13 2.05 4.05
C ALA A 24 -0.22 3.17 3.52
N TYR A 25 0.74 3.58 4.34
CA TYR A 25 1.56 4.75 4.06
C TYR A 25 3.05 4.43 3.93
N GLY A 26 3.69 5.02 2.93
CA GLY A 26 5.14 5.04 2.75
C GLY A 26 5.80 3.67 2.83
N GLY A 27 6.92 3.59 3.58
CA GLY A 27 7.70 2.35 3.72
C GLY A 27 6.92 1.19 4.36
N ALA A 28 5.91 1.48 5.19
CA ALA A 28 5.08 0.44 5.78
C ALA A 28 4.18 -0.23 4.73
N TYR A 29 3.60 0.53 3.80
CA TYR A 29 2.88 -0.05 2.65
C TYR A 29 3.80 -0.96 1.84
N ILE A 30 5.02 -0.50 1.58
CA ILE A 30 6.00 -1.30 0.83
C ILE A 30 6.25 -2.63 1.54
N ALA A 31 6.58 -2.56 2.84
CA ALA A 31 6.92 -3.71 3.67
C ALA A 31 5.77 -4.71 3.88
N MET A 32 4.52 -4.26 3.79
CA MET A 32 3.32 -5.10 3.93
C MET A 32 2.92 -5.80 2.61
N GLY A 33 3.88 -6.15 1.77
CA GLY A 33 3.63 -6.91 0.54
C GLY A 33 3.10 -6.08 -0.62
N SER A 34 3.63 -4.87 -0.82
CA SER A 34 3.32 -4.08 -2.04
C SER A 34 3.74 -4.78 -3.33
N LYS A 35 3.21 -4.29 -4.48
CA LYS A 35 3.54 -4.84 -5.81
C LYS A 35 5.05 -4.76 -6.09
N ASN A 36 5.70 -3.72 -5.56
CA ASN A 36 7.15 -3.51 -5.66
C ASN A 36 7.99 -4.61 -4.98
N LEU A 37 7.41 -5.40 -4.07
CA LEU A 37 8.05 -6.57 -3.46
C LEU A 37 7.67 -7.89 -4.14
N ARG A 38 7.28 -7.81 -5.42
CA ARG A 38 6.93 -8.98 -6.25
C ARG A 38 5.74 -9.76 -5.70
N THR A 39 4.77 -9.09 -5.09
CA THR A 39 3.47 -9.68 -4.76
C THR A 39 2.71 -9.93 -6.07
N ASP A 40 2.03 -11.07 -6.17
CA ASP A 40 1.38 -11.50 -7.40
C ASP A 40 0.11 -10.70 -7.65
N ILE A 41 -0.75 -10.57 -6.62
CA ILE A 41 -2.02 -9.86 -6.70
C ILE A 41 -2.19 -8.96 -5.48
N ASN A 42 -2.55 -7.71 -5.73
CA ASN A 42 -2.88 -6.70 -4.74
C ASN A 42 -4.31 -6.20 -4.95
N TYR A 43 -5.16 -6.41 -3.96
CA TYR A 43 -6.48 -5.81 -3.89
C TYR A 43 -6.50 -4.64 -2.91
N ALA A 44 -7.47 -3.75 -3.07
CA ALA A 44 -7.80 -2.74 -2.07
C ALA A 44 -9.30 -2.70 -1.84
N TRP A 45 -9.71 -2.40 -0.61
CA TRP A 45 -11.09 -2.00 -0.34
C TRP A 45 -11.30 -0.53 -0.72
N PRO A 46 -12.55 -0.07 -0.93
CA PRO A 46 -12.84 1.34 -1.21
C PRO A 46 -12.43 2.26 -0.05
N THR A 47 -12.33 1.71 1.16
CA THR A 47 -11.90 2.40 2.39
C THR A 47 -10.38 2.53 2.53
N ALA A 48 -9.61 1.85 1.67
CA ALA A 48 -8.16 1.87 1.75
C ALA A 48 -7.60 3.27 1.50
N ARG A 49 -6.58 3.65 2.26
CA ARG A 49 -5.87 4.93 2.10
C ARG A 49 -4.41 4.64 1.78
N ILE A 50 -3.99 4.90 0.55
CA ILE A 50 -2.66 4.56 0.03
C ILE A 50 -1.95 5.85 -0.37
N ALA A 51 -0.83 6.17 0.28
CA ALA A 51 -0.08 7.40 0.01
C ALA A 51 1.39 7.28 0.43
N VAL A 52 2.24 8.19 -0.05
CA VAL A 52 3.66 8.26 0.34
C VAL A 52 3.81 8.61 1.82
N LEU A 53 2.95 9.48 2.32
CA LEU A 53 2.87 9.84 3.73
C LEU A 53 1.41 10.08 4.14
N GLY A 54 1.13 10.03 5.44
CA GLY A 54 -0.22 10.30 5.95
C GLY A 54 -0.65 11.74 5.64
N SER A 55 -1.92 11.92 5.24
CA SER A 55 -2.48 13.21 4.79
C SER A 55 -2.22 14.36 5.76
N GLU A 56 -2.34 14.11 7.07
CA GLU A 56 -2.04 15.12 8.10
C GLU A 56 -0.59 15.61 8.06
N GLY A 57 0.37 14.68 7.94
CA GLY A 57 1.78 15.02 7.81
C GLY A 57 2.05 15.83 6.55
N ALA A 58 1.36 15.51 5.44
CA ALA A 58 1.52 16.18 4.17
C ALA A 58 1.05 17.63 4.24
N ILE A 59 -0.17 17.84 4.75
CA ILE A 59 -0.76 19.15 4.90
C ILE A 59 0.04 20.03 5.86
N ASN A 60 0.53 19.48 6.98
CA ASN A 60 1.38 20.23 7.92
C ASN A 60 2.68 20.74 7.26
N ILE A 61 3.23 20.01 6.29
CA ILE A 61 4.44 20.41 5.57
C ILE A 61 4.12 21.36 4.42
N MET A 62 3.13 21.01 3.59
CA MET A 62 2.78 21.76 2.38
C MET A 62 2.08 23.08 2.66
N ASN A 63 1.15 23.10 3.62
CA ASN A 63 0.28 24.25 3.92
C ASN A 63 0.71 24.96 5.21
N ARG A 64 1.96 24.77 5.66
CA ARG A 64 2.46 25.34 6.93
C ARG A 64 2.22 26.84 7.08
N LYS A 65 2.46 27.61 6.01
CA LYS A 65 2.28 29.08 6.01
C LYS A 65 0.81 29.46 6.07
N GLU A 66 -0.01 28.77 5.30
CA GLU A 66 -1.46 29.01 5.20
C GLU A 66 -2.15 28.71 6.53
N LEU A 67 -1.82 27.58 7.15
CA LEU A 67 -2.29 27.20 8.48
C LEU A 67 -1.86 28.21 9.55
N ALA A 68 -0.62 28.71 9.49
CA ALA A 68 -0.12 29.72 10.44
C ALA A 68 -0.80 31.09 10.27
N SER A 69 -1.27 31.42 9.06
CA SER A 69 -2.00 32.67 8.78
C SER A 69 -3.52 32.57 8.95
N SER A 70 -4.05 31.35 9.19
CA SER A 70 -5.49 31.12 9.30
C SER A 70 -6.04 31.63 10.63
N LYS A 71 -7.26 32.17 10.60
CA LYS A 71 -8.02 32.52 11.82
C LYS A 71 -8.57 31.28 12.54
N ASP A 72 -8.75 30.19 11.80
CA ASP A 72 -9.17 28.88 12.33
C ASP A 72 -8.31 27.77 11.67
N PRO A 73 -7.09 27.53 12.20
CA PRO A 73 -6.17 26.55 11.62
C PRO A 73 -6.69 25.11 11.68
N GLU A 74 -7.46 24.74 12.72
CA GLU A 74 -7.93 23.37 12.90
C GLU A 74 -9.00 23.00 11.87
N SER A 75 -9.98 23.88 11.65
CA SER A 75 -11.01 23.67 10.63
C SER A 75 -10.40 23.62 9.22
N LEU A 76 -9.49 24.55 8.91
CA LEU A 76 -8.79 24.57 7.62
C LEU A 76 -7.94 23.31 7.42
N LYS A 77 -7.21 22.89 8.45
CA LYS A 77 -6.41 21.67 8.41
C LYS A 77 -7.27 20.44 8.13
N LYS A 78 -8.42 20.31 8.79
CA LYS A 78 -9.36 19.21 8.56
C LYS A 78 -9.85 19.18 7.12
N GLN A 79 -10.29 20.34 6.60
CA GLN A 79 -10.74 20.45 5.21
C GLN A 79 -9.65 20.04 4.22
N LEU A 80 -8.43 20.57 4.38
CA LEU A 80 -7.30 20.24 3.52
C LEU A 80 -6.92 18.76 3.58
N ILE A 81 -7.01 18.13 4.77
CA ILE A 81 -6.79 16.69 4.94
C ILE A 81 -7.83 15.89 4.18
N ASP A 82 -9.11 16.24 4.28
CA ASP A 82 -10.20 15.53 3.62
C ASP A 82 -10.05 15.65 2.10
N GLU A 83 -9.79 16.85 1.58
CA GLU A 83 -9.54 17.10 0.16
C GLU A 83 -8.31 16.35 -0.36
N PHE A 84 -7.21 16.35 0.40
CA PHE A 84 -5.99 15.61 0.02
C PHE A 84 -6.26 14.10 0.00
N THR A 85 -7.02 13.62 0.99
CA THR A 85 -7.34 12.21 1.12
C THR A 85 -8.24 11.73 -0.03
N GLU A 86 -9.19 12.56 -0.44
CA GLU A 86 -10.08 12.29 -1.56
C GLU A 86 -9.34 12.35 -2.90
N LYS A 87 -8.43 13.31 -3.10
CA LYS A 87 -7.71 13.47 -4.38
C LYS A 87 -6.55 12.50 -4.56
N PHE A 88 -5.78 12.24 -3.50
CA PHE A 88 -4.48 11.57 -3.61
C PHE A 88 -4.38 10.25 -2.86
N ALA A 89 -5.03 10.13 -1.70
CA ALA A 89 -4.86 8.95 -0.85
C ALA A 89 -5.90 7.86 -1.10
N ASN A 90 -6.86 8.05 -2.00
CA ASN A 90 -7.86 7.03 -2.34
C ASN A 90 -7.22 5.85 -3.10
N PRO A 91 -7.83 4.64 -3.08
CA PRO A 91 -7.21 3.46 -3.69
C PRO A 91 -7.23 3.47 -5.22
N TYR A 92 -8.07 4.31 -5.84
CA TYR A 92 -8.19 4.40 -7.29
C TYR A 92 -6.96 5.05 -7.94
N VAL A 93 -6.29 5.96 -7.23
CA VAL A 93 -4.99 6.51 -7.68
C VAL A 93 -3.92 5.42 -7.70
N ALA A 94 -3.92 4.52 -6.72
CA ALA A 94 -2.99 3.38 -6.72
C ALA A 94 -3.33 2.39 -7.84
N ALA A 95 -4.64 2.14 -8.06
CA ALA A 95 -5.12 1.28 -9.14
C ALA A 95 -4.78 1.83 -10.53
N SER A 96 -4.93 3.14 -10.77
CA SER A 96 -4.56 3.75 -12.05
C SER A 96 -3.06 3.66 -12.37
N ASN A 97 -2.22 3.53 -11.34
CA ASN A 97 -0.78 3.33 -11.46
C ASN A 97 -0.37 1.85 -11.51
N GLY A 98 -1.31 0.91 -11.43
CA GLY A 98 -1.05 -0.54 -11.47
C GLY A 98 -0.40 -1.11 -10.21
N THR A 99 -0.33 -0.35 -9.10
CA THR A 99 0.19 -0.88 -7.82
C THR A 99 -0.87 -1.67 -7.03
N ILE A 100 -2.14 -1.42 -7.34
CA ILE A 100 -3.30 -2.22 -6.96
C ILE A 100 -3.92 -2.78 -8.24
N ASP A 101 -4.16 -4.08 -8.28
CA ASP A 101 -4.75 -4.75 -9.45
C ASP A 101 -6.25 -4.46 -9.57
N THR A 102 -6.97 -4.43 -8.44
CA THR A 102 -8.42 -4.15 -8.42
C THR A 102 -8.86 -3.60 -7.06
N VAL A 103 -9.79 -2.65 -7.09
CA VAL A 103 -10.56 -2.23 -5.91
C VAL A 103 -11.82 -3.11 -5.82
N ILE A 104 -11.98 -3.85 -4.74
CA ILE A 104 -13.03 -4.87 -4.57
C ILE A 104 -13.99 -4.49 -3.44
N ASP A 105 -15.24 -4.96 -3.50
CA ASP A 105 -16.15 -4.87 -2.35
C ASP A 105 -15.59 -5.71 -1.18
N PRO A 106 -15.57 -5.21 0.07
CA PRO A 106 -15.18 -6.00 1.24
C PRO A 106 -15.82 -7.40 1.31
N ALA A 107 -17.09 -7.55 0.91
CA ALA A 107 -17.80 -8.82 0.89
C ALA A 107 -17.22 -9.82 -0.14
N GLU A 108 -16.58 -9.33 -1.20
CA GLU A 108 -15.98 -10.15 -2.26
C GLU A 108 -14.55 -10.61 -1.93
N THR A 109 -14.00 -10.19 -0.78
CA THR A 109 -12.62 -10.53 -0.38
C THR A 109 -12.35 -12.04 -0.46
N ARG A 110 -13.23 -12.87 0.12
CA ARG A 110 -13.06 -14.32 0.14
C ARG A 110 -13.05 -14.94 -1.28
N PRO A 111 -14.08 -14.74 -2.13
CA PRO A 111 -14.06 -15.31 -3.48
C PRO A 111 -12.89 -14.78 -4.33
N MET A 112 -12.46 -13.53 -4.14
CA MET A 112 -11.30 -12.98 -4.86
C MET A 112 -9.97 -13.61 -4.46
N ILE A 113 -9.80 -13.95 -3.16
CA ILE A 113 -8.62 -14.71 -2.70
C ILE A 113 -8.64 -16.13 -3.29
N ILE A 114 -9.78 -16.81 -3.29
CA ILE A 114 -9.90 -18.18 -3.83
C ILE A 114 -9.49 -18.20 -5.30
N LYS A 115 -10.06 -17.33 -6.13
CA LYS A 115 -9.71 -17.21 -7.56
C LYS A 115 -8.23 -16.91 -7.77
N ALA A 116 -7.67 -16.01 -6.97
CA ALA A 116 -6.25 -15.67 -7.02
C ALA A 116 -5.36 -16.87 -6.69
N LEU A 117 -5.68 -17.63 -5.64
CA LEU A 117 -4.92 -18.83 -5.26
C LEU A 117 -5.03 -19.95 -6.31
N GLU A 118 -6.21 -20.17 -6.89
CA GLU A 118 -6.41 -21.13 -7.98
C GLU A 118 -5.54 -20.76 -9.19
N MET A 119 -5.56 -19.49 -9.60
CA MET A 119 -4.72 -18.97 -10.69
C MET A 119 -3.22 -19.13 -10.40
N LEU A 120 -2.80 -18.95 -9.14
CA LEU A 120 -1.39 -19.01 -8.74
C LEU A 120 -0.94 -20.43 -8.32
N SER A 121 -1.80 -21.43 -8.40
CA SER A 121 -1.53 -22.80 -7.91
C SER A 121 -0.32 -23.47 -8.59
N ASN A 122 -0.05 -23.11 -9.84
CA ASN A 122 1.07 -23.61 -10.63
C ASN A 122 2.22 -22.59 -10.78
N LYS A 123 2.22 -21.51 -9.98
CA LYS A 123 3.28 -20.49 -10.01
C LYS A 123 4.65 -21.16 -9.85
N ARG A 124 5.59 -20.77 -10.71
CA ARG A 124 7.01 -21.11 -10.63
C ARG A 124 7.82 -19.84 -10.83
N ASP A 125 8.69 -19.55 -9.89
CA ASP A 125 9.56 -18.38 -9.90
C ASP A 125 10.97 -18.83 -9.50
N SER A 126 11.98 -18.36 -10.22
CA SER A 126 13.37 -18.75 -10.04
C SER A 126 14.18 -17.59 -9.47
N GLN A 127 15.16 -17.91 -8.64
CA GLN A 127 16.12 -16.93 -8.14
C GLN A 127 17.51 -17.18 -8.73
N LEU A 128 18.35 -16.14 -8.66
CA LEU A 128 19.75 -16.26 -9.02
C LEU A 128 20.44 -17.31 -8.13
N PRO A 129 21.28 -18.20 -8.70
CA PRO A 129 22.05 -19.16 -7.92
C PRO A 129 22.95 -18.46 -6.91
N ARG A 130 22.86 -18.87 -5.64
CA ARG A 130 23.66 -18.37 -4.52
C ARG A 130 23.71 -19.43 -3.42
N LYS A 131 24.75 -19.40 -2.57
CA LYS A 131 24.83 -20.29 -1.40
C LYS A 131 23.68 -20.04 -0.42
N HIS A 132 23.44 -18.76 -0.15
CA HIS A 132 22.34 -18.22 0.63
C HIS A 132 22.30 -16.71 0.36
N GLY A 133 21.27 -16.00 0.82
CA GLY A 133 21.31 -14.54 0.83
C GLY A 133 21.92 -13.96 2.12
N ASN A 134 21.99 -12.63 2.20
CA ASN A 134 22.57 -11.91 3.32
C ASN A 134 21.49 -11.07 4.02
N MET A 135 20.60 -11.75 4.74
CA MET A 135 19.54 -11.10 5.49
C MET A 135 20.13 -10.30 6.65
N ASN A 136 19.67 -9.06 6.84
CA ASN A 136 20.06 -8.25 7.99
C ASN A 136 19.60 -8.93 9.30
N LEU A 137 20.53 -9.14 10.23
CA LEU A 137 20.27 -9.71 11.56
C LEU A 137 19.85 -8.65 12.58
#